data_AF-A0A6A5YIL2-F1
#
_entry.id   AF-A0A6A5YIL2-F1
#
_cell.length_a   1.000
_cell.length_b   1.000
_cell.length_c   1.000
_cell.angle_alpha   90.00
_cell.angle_beta   90.00
_cell.angle_gamma   90.00
#
_symmetry.space_group_name_H-M   'P 1'
#
loop_
_entity.id
_entity.type
_entity.pdbx_description
1 polymer ?
#
loop_
_entity_poly.entity_id
_entity_poly.type
_entity_poly.pdbx_seq_one_letter_code
_entity_poly.pdbx_strand_id
1 'polypeptide(L)'
;GYVAFGDSYGAGLGTGTTTTDACRVGSNNFADLLMRCTQDNSIDYQRMVCYGATIVGLNRQIDEWKTPEHADIATVSMGGNDLGFSHLVYHCITTPNPFRWVNRGKCVEAQNLANTLLNDVGANGLRANLIRAYKRILENETFQDFHVYVTGYLQFFN
;
A
#
# COMPACT_ATOMS: atom_id res chain seq x y z
N GLY A 1 -7.06 6.96 18.58
CA GLY A 1 -6.76 7.60 17.28
C GLY A 1 -6.59 6.57 16.17
N TYR A 2 -6.37 7.05 14.94
CA TYR A 2 -6.27 6.23 13.73
C TYR A 2 -5.10 6.68 12.84
N VAL A 3 -4.32 5.73 12.33
CA VAL A 3 -3.28 6.01 11.34
C VAL A 3 -3.46 5.15 10.08
N ALA A 4 -3.43 5.79 8.91
CA ALA A 4 -3.53 5.11 7.64
C ALA A 4 -2.17 5.08 6.94
N PHE A 5 -1.58 3.90 6.80
CA PHE A 5 -0.38 3.66 6.01
C PHE A 5 -0.75 3.09 4.64
N GLY A 6 0.13 3.27 3.65
CA GLY A 6 0.02 2.45 2.45
C GLY A 6 0.47 3.08 1.15
N ASP A 7 0.24 2.32 0.10
CA ASP A 7 0.55 2.63 -1.28
C ASP A 7 -0.58 3.38 -2.00
N SER A 8 -0.67 3.23 -3.33
CA SER A 8 -1.71 3.86 -4.14
C SER A 8 -3.14 3.42 -3.77
N TYR A 9 -3.34 2.22 -3.21
CA TYR A 9 -4.65 1.74 -2.78
C TYR A 9 -5.10 2.43 -1.50
N GLY A 10 -4.19 2.61 -0.54
CA GLY A 10 -4.40 3.42 0.66
C GLY A 10 -4.55 4.89 0.34
N ALA A 11 -3.75 5.41 -0.60
CA ALA A 11 -3.85 6.79 -1.06
C ALA A 11 -5.13 7.09 -1.84
N GLY A 12 -5.87 6.07 -2.28
CA GLY A 12 -7.10 6.21 -3.05
C GLY A 12 -6.86 6.98 -4.35
N LEU A 13 -5.77 6.68 -5.07
CA LEU A 13 -5.45 7.33 -6.34
C LEU A 13 -6.63 7.21 -7.31
N GLY A 14 -7.06 8.33 -7.90
CA GLY A 14 -8.18 8.37 -8.84
C GLY A 14 -9.56 8.53 -8.18
N THR A 15 -9.62 8.64 -6.85
CA THR A 15 -10.86 8.94 -6.13
C THR A 15 -11.03 10.44 -5.90
N GLY A 16 -12.21 10.98 -6.21
CA GLY A 16 -12.53 12.40 -6.03
C GLY A 16 -11.49 13.34 -6.68
N THR A 17 -11.04 14.34 -5.94
CA THR A 17 -9.89 15.18 -6.36
C THR A 17 -8.60 14.55 -5.88
N THR A 18 -7.57 14.51 -6.73
CA THR A 18 -6.25 13.99 -6.38
C THR A 18 -5.26 15.14 -6.15
N THR A 19 -4.45 15.04 -5.11
CA THR A 19 -3.37 16.02 -4.88
C THR A 19 -2.34 16.00 -6.01
N THR A 20 -1.64 17.12 -6.19
CA THR A 20 -0.63 17.29 -7.25
C THR A 20 0.78 16.87 -6.81
N ASP A 21 0.98 16.62 -5.52
CA ASP A 21 2.25 16.13 -4.98
C ASP A 21 2.58 14.69 -5.46
N ALA A 22 3.77 14.22 -5.09
CA ALA A 22 4.26 12.92 -5.52
C ALA A 22 3.42 11.74 -4.99
N CYS A 23 2.75 11.90 -3.85
CA CYS A 23 1.95 10.87 -3.21
C CYS A 23 0.53 10.73 -3.79
N ARG A 24 0.07 11.72 -4.58
CA ARG A 24 -1.17 11.64 -5.39
C ARG A 24 -2.36 11.10 -4.62
N VAL A 25 -2.67 11.74 -3.49
CA VAL A 25 -3.71 11.28 -2.57
C VAL A 25 -5.08 11.74 -3.06
N GLY A 26 -6.02 10.80 -3.19
CA GLY A 26 -7.40 11.10 -3.53
C GLY A 26 -8.19 11.58 -2.32
N SER A 27 -9.09 12.55 -2.51
CA SER A 27 -9.94 13.10 -1.44
C SER A 27 -10.94 12.08 -0.88
N ASN A 28 -11.17 10.98 -1.61
CA ASN A 28 -12.11 9.92 -1.29
C ASN A 28 -11.40 8.57 -1.08
N ASN A 29 -10.16 8.60 -0.59
CA ASN A 29 -9.52 7.37 -0.11
C ASN A 29 -10.29 6.78 1.08
N PHE A 30 -10.16 5.47 1.29
CA PHE A 30 -11.01 4.76 2.25
C PHE A 30 -10.80 5.24 3.69
N ALA A 31 -9.56 5.59 4.06
CA ALA A 31 -9.23 6.06 5.40
C ALA A 31 -9.95 7.39 5.73
N ASP A 32 -9.93 8.35 4.80
CA ASP A 32 -10.66 9.60 4.94
C ASP A 32 -12.19 9.39 4.95
N LEU A 33 -12.69 8.40 4.19
CA LEU A 33 -14.10 8.05 4.22
C LEU A 33 -14.49 7.47 5.59
N LEU A 34 -13.69 6.57 6.16
CA LEU A 34 -13.92 6.03 7.50
C LEU A 34 -13.95 7.16 8.55
N MET A 35 -12.98 8.07 8.51
CA MET A 35 -12.95 9.22 9.43
C MET A 35 -14.13 10.17 9.26
N ARG A 36 -14.63 10.38 8.04
CA ARG A 36 -15.86 11.16 7.85
C ARG A 36 -17.09 10.43 8.38
N CYS A 37 -17.12 9.10 8.31
CA CYS A 37 -18.20 8.28 8.82
C CYS A 37 -18.27 8.24 10.36
N THR A 38 -17.15 8.40 11.07
CA THR A 38 -17.17 8.46 12.54
C THR A 38 -17.87 9.71 13.07
N GLN A 39 -17.85 10.80 12.30
CA GLN A 39 -18.35 12.13 12.69
C GLN A 39 -17.72 12.67 13.99
N ASP A 40 -16.55 12.16 14.35
CA ASP A 40 -15.84 12.51 15.58
C ASP A 40 -14.52 13.19 15.25
N ASN A 41 -14.49 14.51 15.46
CA ASN A 41 -13.31 15.34 15.24
C ASN A 41 -12.28 15.25 16.38
N SER A 42 -12.58 14.53 17.47
CA SER A 42 -11.64 14.31 18.58
C SER A 42 -10.66 13.17 18.31
N ILE A 43 -10.94 12.32 17.32
CA ILE A 43 -10.05 11.23 16.92
C ILE A 43 -8.79 11.83 16.28
N ASP A 44 -7.63 11.63 16.91
CA ASP A 44 -6.32 11.92 16.32
C ASP A 44 -6.13 11.04 15.07
N TYR A 45 -6.13 11.65 13.90
CA TYR A 45 -6.04 10.98 12.61
C TYR A 45 -4.80 11.42 11.83
N GLN A 46 -3.96 10.45 11.46
CA GLN A 46 -2.81 10.67 10.59
C GLN A 46 -2.89 9.83 9.32
N ARG A 47 -2.80 10.52 8.18
CA ARG A 47 -2.82 9.90 6.85
C ARG A 47 -1.40 9.84 6.28
N MET A 48 -0.78 8.68 6.41
CA MET A 48 0.59 8.35 6.02
C MET A 48 0.63 7.45 4.77
N VAL A 49 -0.08 7.86 3.70
CA VAL A 49 -0.21 7.09 2.45
C VAL A 49 0.54 7.77 1.31
N CYS A 50 1.06 6.99 0.37
CA CYS A 50 1.76 7.55 -0.78
C CYS A 50 1.72 6.64 -2.02
N TYR A 51 1.33 7.20 -3.16
CA TYR A 51 1.44 6.52 -4.46
C TYR A 51 2.83 5.93 -4.69
N GLY A 52 2.88 4.69 -5.20
CA GLY A 52 4.12 4.01 -5.55
C GLY A 52 4.95 3.55 -4.35
N ALA A 53 4.48 3.71 -3.11
CA ALA A 53 5.20 3.25 -1.93
C ALA A 53 5.47 1.73 -2.01
N THR A 54 6.73 1.37 -1.81
CA THR A 54 7.20 0.02 -1.53
C THR A 54 7.37 -0.16 -0.02
N ILE A 55 7.91 -1.29 0.44
CA ILE A 55 8.29 -1.49 1.85
C ILE A 55 9.25 -0.40 2.35
N VAL A 56 10.14 0.11 1.49
CA VAL A 56 11.01 1.26 1.85
C VAL A 56 10.17 2.52 2.09
N GLY A 57 9.15 2.74 1.26
CA GLY A 57 8.19 3.83 1.44
C GLY A 57 7.37 3.67 2.72
N LEU A 58 6.91 2.47 3.04
CA LEU A 58 6.22 2.17 4.30
C LEU A 58 7.11 2.49 5.51
N ASN A 59 8.38 2.10 5.45
CA ASN A 59 9.31 2.39 6.54
C ASN A 59 9.44 3.90 6.79
N ARG A 60 9.54 4.69 5.72
CA ARG A 60 9.53 6.16 5.83
C ARG A 60 8.22 6.69 6.41
N GLN A 61 7.08 6.14 5.98
CA GLN A 61 5.78 6.53 6.52
C GLN A 61 5.70 6.29 8.04
N ILE A 62 6.24 5.16 8.52
CA ILE A 62 6.32 4.84 9.95
C ILE A 62 7.24 5.83 10.67
N ASP A 63 8.40 6.17 10.09
CA ASP A 63 9.35 7.13 10.68
C ASP A 63 8.80 8.56 10.77
N GLU A 64 7.91 8.93 9.85
CA GLU A 64 7.28 10.25 9.80
C GLU A 64 5.98 10.33 10.65
N TRP A 65 5.54 9.22 11.25
CA TRP A 65 4.32 9.15 12.07
C TRP A 65 4.53 9.84 13.42
N LYS A 66 3.72 10.87 13.71
CA LYS A 66 4.04 11.84 14.77
C LYS A 66 3.49 11.55 16.16
N THR A 67 2.39 10.81 16.26
CA THR A 67 1.67 10.58 17.53
C THR A 67 1.34 9.10 17.67
N PRO A 68 2.35 8.22 17.64
CA PRO A 68 2.10 6.81 17.79
C PRO A 68 1.30 6.44 19.03
N GLU A 69 1.62 7.05 20.15
CA GLU A 69 0.98 6.87 21.46
C GLU A 69 -0.52 7.19 21.52
N HIS A 70 -1.08 7.80 20.47
CA HIS A 70 -2.50 8.15 20.39
C HIS A 70 -3.31 7.26 19.44
N ALA A 71 -2.69 6.32 18.73
CA ALA A 71 -3.43 5.45 17.80
C ALA A 71 -3.88 4.14 18.45
N ASP A 72 -5.15 3.79 18.26
CA ASP A 72 -5.71 2.49 18.64
C ASP A 72 -5.77 1.55 17.44
N ILE A 73 -5.84 2.12 16.24
CA ILE A 73 -6.03 1.39 14.98
C ILE A 73 -5.05 1.91 13.94
N ALA A 74 -4.46 1.00 13.19
CA ALA A 74 -3.82 1.29 11.92
C ALA A 74 -4.41 0.46 10.77
N THR A 75 -4.45 1.04 9.58
CA THR A 75 -4.71 0.29 8.35
C THR A 75 -3.51 0.39 7.43
N VAL A 76 -3.17 -0.68 6.72
CA VAL A 76 -2.03 -0.69 5.80
C VAL A 76 -2.36 -1.42 4.49
N SER A 77 -2.10 -0.80 3.34
CA SER A 77 -2.02 -1.46 2.02
C SER A 77 -0.57 -1.44 1.53
N MET A 78 0.05 -2.60 1.34
CA MET A 78 1.46 -2.65 0.92
C MET A 78 1.82 -3.96 0.22
N GLY A 79 2.80 -3.89 -0.69
CA GLY A 79 3.42 -5.04 -1.35
C GLY A 79 3.18 -5.14 -2.85
N GLY A 80 2.16 -4.49 -3.40
CA GLY A 80 1.86 -4.50 -4.83
C GLY A 80 2.97 -3.85 -5.67
N ASN A 81 3.56 -2.76 -5.18
CA ASN A 81 4.69 -2.11 -5.84
C ASN A 81 5.98 -2.93 -5.73
N ASP A 82 6.24 -3.56 -4.58
CA ASP A 82 7.38 -4.47 -4.38
C ASP A 82 7.29 -5.70 -5.29
N LEU A 83 6.07 -6.20 -5.54
CA LEU A 83 5.80 -7.28 -6.47
C LEU A 83 5.98 -6.86 -7.94
N GLY A 84 6.02 -5.55 -8.24
CA GLY A 84 6.06 -5.04 -9.61
C GLY A 84 4.71 -5.14 -10.34
N PHE A 85 3.59 -5.10 -9.61
CA PHE A 85 2.27 -5.34 -10.20
C PHE A 85 1.88 -4.34 -11.30
N SER A 86 2.36 -3.09 -11.23
CA SER A 86 2.17 -2.10 -12.31
C SER A 86 2.79 -2.54 -13.64
N HIS A 87 3.92 -3.26 -13.61
CA HIS A 87 4.55 -3.83 -14.80
C HIS A 87 3.70 -4.96 -15.40
N LEU A 88 3.06 -5.79 -14.55
CA LEU A 88 2.10 -6.80 -15.03
C LEU A 88 0.94 -6.14 -15.76
N VAL A 89 0.31 -5.13 -15.16
CA VAL A 89 -0.80 -4.40 -15.79
C VAL A 89 -0.36 -3.77 -17.11
N TYR A 90 0.79 -3.10 -17.12
CA TYR A 90 1.27 -2.40 -18.31
C TYR A 90 1.62 -3.35 -19.46
N HIS A 91 2.47 -4.35 -19.20
CA HIS A 91 2.98 -5.22 -20.25
C HIS A 91 1.99 -6.31 -20.67
N CYS A 92 1.12 -6.77 -19.78
CA CYS A 92 0.19 -7.87 -20.07
C CYS A 92 -1.21 -7.40 -20.50
N ILE A 93 -1.69 -6.25 -20.01
CA ILE A 93 -3.10 -5.85 -20.14
C ILE A 93 -3.27 -4.58 -20.96
N THR A 94 -2.64 -3.48 -20.58
CA THR A 94 -2.92 -2.16 -21.17
C THR A 94 -2.09 -1.85 -22.43
N THR A 95 -1.16 -2.74 -22.80
CA THR A 95 -0.38 -2.59 -24.04
C THR A 95 -1.29 -2.57 -25.28
N PRO A 96 -1.24 -1.50 -26.11
CA PRO A 96 -2.01 -1.41 -27.34
C PRO A 96 -1.66 -2.52 -28.34
N ASN A 97 -2.66 -2.96 -29.13
CA ASN A 97 -2.54 -4.07 -30.09
C ASN A 97 -1.27 -4.08 -30.97
N PRO A 98 -0.83 -2.96 -31.60
CA PRO A 98 0.38 -2.98 -32.45
C PRO A 98 1.68 -3.30 -31.70
N PHE A 99 1.71 -3.16 -30.37
CA PHE A 99 2.90 -3.40 -29.54
C PHE A 99 2.82 -4.69 -28.71
N ARG A 100 1.79 -5.50 -28.89
CA ARG A 100 1.58 -6.73 -28.09
C ARG A 100 2.72 -7.73 -28.24
N TRP A 101 3.22 -7.94 -29.46
CA TRP A 101 4.30 -8.90 -29.73
C TRP A 101 5.62 -8.52 -29.04
N VAL A 102 5.94 -7.22 -29.01
CA VAL A 102 7.14 -6.69 -28.34
C VAL A 102 7.02 -6.78 -26.82
N ASN A 103 5.82 -6.56 -26.28
CA ASN A 103 5.59 -6.60 -24.83
C ASN A 103 5.28 -8.00 -24.30
N ARG A 104 5.04 -9.01 -25.14
CA ARG A 104 4.79 -10.37 -24.67
C ARG A 104 5.98 -10.91 -23.88
N GLY A 105 7.21 -10.68 -24.34
CA GLY A 105 8.43 -11.04 -23.61
C GLY A 105 8.48 -10.39 -22.23
N LYS A 106 8.26 -9.06 -22.18
CA LYS A 106 8.22 -8.29 -20.92
C LYS A 106 7.10 -8.71 -19.97
N CYS A 107 5.95 -9.10 -20.51
CA CYS A 107 4.86 -9.67 -19.72
C CYS A 107 5.31 -10.99 -19.06
N VAL A 108 5.93 -11.89 -19.82
CA VAL A 108 6.45 -13.17 -19.29
C VAL A 108 7.53 -12.92 -18.24
N GLU A 109 8.44 -11.97 -18.46
CA GLU A 109 9.46 -11.57 -17.47
C GLU A 109 8.82 -11.05 -16.17
N ALA A 110 7.83 -10.16 -16.28
CA ALA A 110 7.11 -9.63 -15.12
C ALA A 110 6.34 -10.74 -14.37
N GLN A 111 5.74 -11.69 -15.09
CA GLN A 111 5.07 -12.87 -14.50
C GLN A 111 6.07 -13.76 -13.75
N ASN A 112 7.23 -14.05 -14.35
CA ASN A 112 8.26 -14.87 -13.73
C ASN A 112 8.83 -14.21 -12.48
N LEU A 113 9.09 -12.90 -12.52
CA LEU A 113 9.54 -12.14 -11.36
C LEU A 113 8.50 -12.18 -10.23
N ALA A 114 7.24 -11.87 -10.54
CA ALA A 114 6.16 -11.89 -9.55
C ALA A 114 5.99 -13.28 -8.93
N ASN A 115 6.00 -14.35 -9.75
CA ASN A 115 5.95 -15.73 -9.26
C ASN A 115 7.15 -16.05 -8.37
N THR A 116 8.35 -15.59 -8.72
CA THR A 116 9.56 -15.81 -7.92
C THR A 116 9.41 -15.16 -6.55
N LEU A 117 8.99 -13.89 -6.51
CA LEU A 117 8.81 -13.13 -5.27
C LEU A 117 7.70 -13.71 -4.38
N LEU A 118 6.60 -14.18 -4.96
CA LEU A 118 5.49 -14.80 -4.22
C LEU A 118 5.87 -16.16 -3.62
N ASN A 119 6.72 -16.92 -4.32
CA ASN A 119 7.16 -18.24 -3.87
C ASN A 119 8.43 -18.18 -2.99
N ASP A 120 9.04 -17.01 -2.83
CA ASP A 120 10.20 -16.83 -1.96
C ASP A 120 9.80 -16.87 -0.47
N VAL A 121 10.08 -18.01 0.15
CA VAL A 121 9.90 -18.26 1.59
C VAL A 121 11.15 -17.96 2.42
N GLY A 122 12.20 -17.41 1.80
CA GLY A 122 13.45 -17.07 2.45
C GLY A 122 13.29 -15.94 3.46
N ALA A 123 14.23 -15.85 4.41
CA ALA A 123 14.22 -14.83 5.46
C ALA A 123 14.30 -13.39 4.93
N ASN A 124 14.74 -13.20 3.69
CA ASN A 124 14.84 -11.91 3.01
C ASN A 124 13.84 -11.74 1.85
N GLY A 125 12.94 -12.72 1.67
CA GLY A 125 11.91 -12.68 0.64
C GLY A 125 10.83 -11.65 0.93
N LEU A 126 10.02 -11.35 -0.08
CA LEU A 126 8.97 -10.33 -0.03
C LEU A 126 8.03 -10.54 1.17
N ARG A 127 7.58 -11.78 1.39
CA ARG A 127 6.71 -12.13 2.53
C ARG A 127 7.36 -11.82 3.88
N ALA A 128 8.62 -12.19 4.06
CA ALA A 128 9.35 -11.94 5.31
C ALA A 128 9.57 -10.44 5.54
N ASN A 129 9.87 -9.69 4.48
CA ASN A 129 10.01 -8.23 4.56
C ASN A 129 8.71 -7.51 4.92
N LEU A 130 7.57 -7.91 4.34
CA LEU A 130 6.26 -7.36 4.69
C LEU A 130 5.92 -7.63 6.16
N ILE A 131 6.13 -8.86 6.64
CA ILE A 131 5.92 -9.20 8.05
C ILE A 131 6.79 -8.32 8.96
N ARG A 132 8.07 -8.11 8.62
CA ARG A 132 8.94 -7.21 9.40
C ARG A 132 8.43 -5.77 9.41
N ALA A 133 7.98 -5.25 8.27
CA ALA A 133 7.45 -3.90 8.20
C ALA A 133 6.15 -3.76 9.02
N TYR A 134 5.26 -4.74 8.99
CA TYR A 134 4.04 -4.72 9.82
C TYR A 134 4.35 -4.83 11.31
N LYS A 135 5.34 -5.65 11.69
CA LYS A 135 5.83 -5.68 13.08
C LYS A 135 6.40 -4.34 13.51
N ARG A 136 7.12 -3.64 12.63
CA ARG A 136 7.63 -2.31 12.91
C ARG A 136 6.52 -1.29 13.21
N ILE A 137 5.34 -1.41 12.58
CA ILE A 137 4.17 -0.58 12.92
C ILE A 137 3.74 -0.86 14.36
N LEU A 138 3.63 -2.14 14.73
CA LEU A 138 3.24 -2.56 16.09
C LEU A 138 4.26 -2.14 17.15
N GLU A 139 5.55 -2.22 16.84
CA GLU A 139 6.65 -1.88 17.75
C GLU A 139 6.81 -0.37 17.96
N ASN A 140 6.33 0.45 17.03
CA ASN A 140 6.41 1.91 17.14
C ASN A 140 5.32 2.49 18.03
N GLU A 141 4.37 1.67 18.45
CA GLU A 141 3.25 2.01 19.31
C GLU A 141 3.50 1.45 20.74
N THR A 142 3.01 2.14 21.77
CA THR A 142 3.27 1.80 23.19
C THR A 142 2.02 1.36 23.96
N PHE A 143 0.84 1.46 23.36
CA PHE A 143 -0.47 1.07 23.87
C PHE A 143 -0.75 -0.42 23.66
N GLN A 144 -1.32 -1.08 24.68
CA GLN A 144 -1.47 -2.54 24.65
C GLN A 144 -2.57 -3.05 23.71
N ASP A 145 -3.53 -2.20 23.34
CA ASP A 145 -4.70 -2.59 22.52
C ASP A 145 -4.62 -2.05 21.07
N PHE A 146 -3.43 -1.70 20.58
CA PHE A 146 -3.26 -1.24 19.21
C PHE A 146 -3.41 -2.37 18.17
N HIS A 147 -4.27 -2.16 17.18
CA HIS A 147 -4.57 -3.14 16.13
C HIS A 147 -4.15 -2.67 14.74
N VAL A 148 -3.40 -3.51 14.02
CA VAL A 148 -3.02 -3.27 12.61
C VAL A 148 -3.88 -4.13 11.68
N TYR A 149 -4.66 -3.48 10.82
CA TYR A 149 -5.46 -4.10 9.77
C TYR A 149 -4.72 -4.03 8.43
N VAL A 150 -4.20 -5.17 7.99
CA VAL A 150 -3.58 -5.30 6.66
C VAL A 150 -4.70 -5.44 5.62
N THR A 151 -4.90 -4.39 4.83
CA THR A 151 -5.88 -4.37 3.75
C THR A 151 -5.31 -5.10 2.54
N GLY A 152 -6.05 -6.09 2.03
CA GLY A 152 -5.71 -6.77 0.78
C GLY A 152 -6.00 -5.92 -0.45
N TYR A 153 -5.58 -6.39 -1.61
CA TYR A 153 -5.93 -5.80 -2.91
C TYR A 153 -7.23 -6.44 -3.45
N LEU A 154 -7.98 -5.67 -4.24
CA LEU A 154 -9.16 -6.17 -4.94
C LEU A 154 -8.77 -7.14 -6.07
N GLN A 155 -9.65 -8.08 -6.38
CA GLN A 155 -9.52 -8.94 -7.56
C GLN A 155 -9.79 -8.12 -8.84
N PHE A 156 -8.93 -8.29 -9.85
CA PHE A 156 -9.02 -7.54 -11.11
C PHE A 156 -9.79 -8.29 -12.21
N PHE A 157 -9.59 -9.62 -12.28
CA PHE A 157 -10.09 -10.47 -13.35
C PHE A 157 -10.72 -11.73 -12.73
N ASN A 158 -11.81 -12.20 -13.34
CA ASN A 158 -12.49 -13.46 -13.02
C ASN A 158 -12.09 -14.55 -14.01
#